data_AF-A0A2G9TK16-F1
#
_entry.id   AF-A0A2G9TK16-F1
#
_cell.length_a   1.000
_cell.length_b   1.000
_cell.length_c   1.000
_cell.angle_alpha   90.00
_cell.angle_beta   90.00
_cell.angle_gamma   90.00
#
_symmetry.space_group_name_H-M   'P 1'
#
loop_
_entity.id
_entity.type
_entity.pdbx_description
1 polymer ?
#
loop_
_entity_poly.entity_id
_entity_poly.type
_entity_poly.pdbx_seq_one_letter_code
_entity_poly.pdbx_strand_id
1 'polypeptide(L)' 'MSQHKTIYDFSVKDAQGNDVSLSKYKGQVVIVVNVASKCGYTKNHYTELKELQDKYYDQGLRVAAFPCNQFGGQVDL' A
#
# COMPACT_ATOMS: atom_id res chain seq x y z
N MET A 1 -23.49 4.45 9.52
CA MET A 1 -22.74 5.36 8.62
C MET A 1 -21.27 5.29 9.00
N SER A 2 -20.34 5.28 8.04
CA SER A 2 -18.89 5.27 8.33
C SER A 2 -18.49 6.56 9.04
N GLN A 3 -17.79 6.46 10.17
CA GLN A 3 -17.29 7.62 10.94
C GLN A 3 -15.98 8.20 10.38
N HIS A 4 -15.31 7.50 9.46
CA HIS A 4 -14.03 7.93 8.90
C HIS A 4 -14.25 8.70 7.60
N LYS A 5 -13.79 9.95 7.56
CA LYS A 5 -13.98 10.86 6.42
C LYS A 5 -12.78 10.85 5.48
N THR A 6 -11.60 10.49 5.98
CA THR A 6 -10.36 10.49 5.22
C THR A 6 -9.52 9.25 5.54
N ILE A 7 -8.51 8.96 4.70
CA ILE A 7 -7.55 7.89 4.99
C ILE A 7 -6.79 8.13 6.30
N TYR A 8 -6.69 9.37 6.77
CA TYR A 8 -5.93 9.75 7.97
C TYR A 8 -6.57 9.28 9.27
N ASP A 9 -7.83 8.86 9.23
CA ASP A 9 -8.55 8.40 10.40
C ASP A 9 -8.32 6.90 10.68
N PHE A 10 -7.57 6.21 9.79
CA PHE A 10 -7.28 4.79 9.91
C PHE A 10 -5.90 4.53 10.52
N SER A 11 -5.81 3.48 11.32
CA SER A 11 -4.57 2.82 11.70
C SER A 11 -4.55 1.40 11.16
N VAL A 12 -3.40 0.98 10.65
CA VAL A 12 -3.21 -0.34 10.03
C VAL A 12 -1.98 -1.01 10.64
N LYS A 13 -1.88 -2.33 10.48
CA LYS A 13 -0.67 -3.07 10.86
C LYS A 13 0.35 -2.98 9.73
N ASP A 14 1.61 -2.68 10.07
CA ASP A 14 2.72 -2.84 9.14
C ASP A 14 3.13 -4.31 8.98
N ALA A 15 4.12 -4.58 8.14
CA ALA A 15 4.62 -5.94 7.89
C ALA A 15 5.27 -6.59 9.13
N GLN A 16 5.60 -5.80 10.17
CA GLN A 16 6.12 -6.28 11.44
C GLN A 16 5.02 -6.41 12.51
N GLY A 17 3.76 -6.07 12.20
CA GLY A 17 2.64 -6.12 13.14
C GLY A 17 2.51 -4.90 14.06
N ASN A 18 3.26 -3.83 13.81
CA ASN A 18 3.11 -2.58 14.56
C ASN A 18 1.93 -1.78 14.03
N ASP A 19 1.23 -1.06 14.91
CA ASP A 19 0.19 -0.11 14.49
C ASP A 19 0.82 1.13 13.87
N VAL A 20 0.41 1.45 12.65
CA VAL A 20 0.82 2.63 11.90
C VAL A 20 -0.42 3.44 11.56
N SER A 21 -0.49 4.65 12.11
CA SER A 21 -1.50 5.63 11.71
C SER A 21 -1.22 6.13 10.30
N LEU A 22 -2.24 6.08 9.44
CA LEU A 22 -2.15 6.63 8.08
C LEU A 22 -2.14 8.17 8.06
N SER A 23 -2.39 8.83 9.20
CA SER A 23 -2.22 10.28 9.35
C SER A 23 -0.78 10.75 9.04
N LYS A 24 0.22 9.86 9.11
CA LYS A 24 1.62 10.17 8.76
C LYS A 24 1.80 10.57 7.29
N TYR A 25 0.84 10.24 6.42
CA TYR A 25 0.87 10.55 5.00
C TYR A 25 0.16 11.87 4.66
N LYS A 26 -0.20 12.70 5.65
CA LYS A 26 -0.80 14.02 5.38
C LYS A 26 0.11 14.87 4.48
N GLY A 27 -0.48 15.47 3.44
CA GLY A 27 0.23 16.30 2.47
C GLY A 27 1.02 15.52 1.41
N GLN A 28 0.94 14.19 1.43
CA GLN A 28 1.57 13.32 0.44
C GLN A 28 0.51 12.75 -0.52
N VAL A 29 0.93 12.44 -1.75
CA VAL A 29 0.13 11.63 -2.67
C VAL A 29 0.37 10.17 -2.33
N VAL A 30 -0.69 9.41 -2.04
CA VAL A 30 -0.59 8.02 -1.62
C VAL A 30 -1.30 7.10 -2.62
N ILE A 31 -0.56 6.15 -3.17
CA ILE A 31 -1.11 5.02 -3.92
C ILE A 31 -1.34 3.88 -2.93
N VAL A 32 -2.62 3.55 -2.70
CA VAL A 32 -3.01 2.39 -1.89
C VAL A 32 -3.27 1.22 -2.84
N VAL A 33 -2.55 0.11 -2.66
CA VAL A 33 -2.61 -1.04 -3.58
C VAL A 33 -2.67 -2.35 -2.82
N ASN A 34 -3.61 -3.22 -3.18
CA ASN A 34 -3.62 -4.61 -2.72
C ASN A 34 -2.66 -5.45 -3.58
N VAL A 35 -1.75 -6.19 -2.94
CA VAL A 35 -0.70 -6.97 -3.62
C VAL A 35 -0.83 -8.46 -3.33
N ALA A 36 -0.37 -9.28 -4.27
CA ALA A 36 -0.24 -10.73 -4.12
C ALA A 36 1.13 -11.19 -4.64
N SER A 37 1.71 -12.25 -4.09
CA SER A 37 3.08 -12.72 -4.44
C SER A 37 3.13 -13.71 -5.60
N LYS A 38 2.05 -14.47 -5.83
CA LYS A 38 1.96 -15.56 -6.83
C LYS A 38 1.16 -15.22 -8.09
N CYS A 39 0.85 -13.95 -8.32
CA CYS A 39 0.14 -13.54 -9.53
C CYS A 39 1.13 -13.47 -10.71
N GLY A 40 0.72 -13.89 -11.91
CA GLY A 40 1.54 -13.78 -13.12
C GLY A 40 1.96 -12.33 -13.45
N TYR A 41 1.25 -11.34 -12.89
CA TYR A 41 1.54 -9.91 -13.04
C TYR A 41 2.31 -9.30 -11.87
N THR A 42 2.55 -10.07 -10.79
CA THR A 42 3.20 -9.58 -9.56
C THR A 42 4.53 -8.90 -9.87
N LYS A 43 5.42 -9.54 -10.64
CA LYS A 43 6.74 -8.98 -10.93
C LYS A 43 6.67 -7.63 -11.63
N ASN A 44 5.81 -7.49 -12.63
CA ASN A 44 5.69 -6.23 -13.37
C ASN A 44 5.09 -5.13 -12.49
N HIS A 45 4.03 -5.43 -11.75
CA HIS A 45 3.40 -4.44 -10.86
C HIS A 45 4.35 -3.95 -9.76
N TYR A 46 5.13 -4.82 -9.12
CA TYR A 46 6.11 -4.39 -8.13
C TYR A 46 7.20 -3.51 -8.73
N THR A 47 7.70 -3.87 -9.92
CA THR A 47 8.71 -3.06 -10.63
C THR A 47 8.16 -1.69 -11.01
N GLU A 48 6.99 -1.62 -11.64
CA GLU A 48 6.37 -0.37 -12.07
C GLU A 48 6.02 0.54 -10.88
N LEU A 49 5.52 -0.03 -9.77
CA LEU A 49 5.25 0.72 -8.53
C LEU A 49 6.55 1.26 -7.92
N LYS A 50 7.64 0.49 -7.97
CA LYS A 50 8.96 0.95 -7.50
C LYS A 50 9.49 2.08 -8.38
N GLU A 51 9.41 1.95 -9.70
CA GLU A 51 9.82 2.98 -10.65
C GLU A 51 9.03 4.29 -10.47
N LEU A 52 7.72 4.19 -10.29
CA LEU A 52 6.87 5.34 -9.97
C LEU A 52 7.26 6.00 -8.65
N GLN A 53 7.43 5.20 -7.60
CA GLN A 53 7.82 5.72 -6.30
C GLN A 53 9.19 6.41 -6.39
N ASP A 54 10.18 5.80 -7.03
CA ASP A 54 11.53 6.38 -7.18
C ASP A 54 11.51 7.69 -7.95
N LYS A 55 10.74 7.75 -9.04
CA LYS A 55 10.62 8.95 -9.88
C LYS A 55 10.02 10.14 -9.13
N TYR A 56 9.06 9.91 -8.24
CA TYR A 56 8.29 10.97 -7.58
C TYR A 56 8.48 11.01 -6.06
N TYR A 57 9.49 10.30 -5.54
CA TYR A 57 9.72 10.17 -4.10
C TYR A 57 9.90 11.54 -3.43
N ASP A 58 10.74 12.37 -4.02
CA ASP A 58 11.08 13.72 -3.54
C ASP A 58 9.93 14.71 -3.76
N GLN A 59 8.99 14.40 -4.65
CA GLN A 59 7.76 15.16 -4.87
C GLN A 59 6.63 14.73 -3.92
N GLY A 60 6.90 13.80 -3.01
CA GLY A 60 5.96 13.38 -1.96
C GLY A 60 5.07 12.21 -2.34
N LEU A 61 5.36 11.45 -3.40
CA LEU A 61 4.65 10.21 -3.70
C LEU A 61 5.03 9.10 -2.71
N ARG A 62 4.04 8.35 -2.23
CA ARG A 62 4.21 7.14 -1.40
C ARG A 62 3.33 6.01 -1.91
N VAL A 63 3.84 4.78 -1.88
CA VAL A 63 3.06 3.56 -2.15
C VAL A 63 2.82 2.82 -0.84
N ALA A 64 1.55 2.53 -0.54
CA ALA A 64 1.12 1.70 0.58
C ALA A 64 0.59 0.37 0.02
N ALA A 65 1.43 -0.66 0.07
CA ALA A 65 1.12 -2.00 -0.44
C ALA A 65 0.56 -2.89 0.67
N PHE A 66 -0.64 -3.43 0.47
CA PHE A 66 -1.34 -4.28 1.42
C PHE A 66 -1.47 -5.71 0.86
N PRO A 67 -0.76 -6.70 1.42
CA PRO A 67 -0.92 -8.09 1.01
C PRO A 67 -2.38 -8.55 1.19
N CYS A 68 -2.95 -9.20 0.19
CA CYS A 68 -4.34 -9.68 0.25
C CYS A 68 -4.48 -11.06 -0.39
N ASN A 69 -4.97 -12.03 0.39
CA ASN A 69 -5.13 -13.42 -0.05
C ASN A 69 -6.54 -13.75 -0.58
N GLN A 70 -7.43 -12.76 -0.67
CA GLN A 70 -8.83 -12.97 -1.06
C GLN A 70 -9.01 -13.23 -2.57
N PHE A 71 -7.94 -13.15 -3.35
CA PHE A 71 -7.92 -13.37 -4.79
C PHE A 71 -7.15 -14.64 -5.12
N GLY A 72 -7.84 -15.79 -5.06
CA GLY A 72 -7.30 -17.07 -5.52
C GLY A 72 -6.13 -17.65 -4.71
N GLY A 73 -5.90 -17.22 -3.46
CA GLY A 73 -4.87 -17.81 -2.61
C GLY A 73 -3.42 -17.43 -2.99
N GLN A 74 -3.22 -16.32 -3.68
CA GLN A 74 -1.95 -15.98 -4.33
C GLN A 74 -0.93 -15.24 -3.43
N VAL A 75 -1.03 -15.33 -2.10
CA VAL A 75 -0.03 -14.74 -1.17
C VAL A 75 0.73 -15.85 -0.45
N ASP A 76 2.05 -15.83 -0.51
CA ASP A 76 2.91 -16.52 0.46
C ASP A 76 2.89 -15.69 1.75
N LEU A 77 2.34 -16.26 2.82
CA LEU A 77 2.37 -15.69 4.17
C LEU A 77 3.75 -15.88 4.79
#